data_AF-A0A380RCZ3-F1
#
_entry.id   AF-A0A380RCZ3-F1
#
_cell.length_a   1.000
_cell.length_b   1.000
_cell.length_c   1.000
_cell.angle_alpha   90.00
_cell.angle_beta   90.00
_cell.angle_gamma   90.00
#
_symmetry.space_group_name_H-M   'P 1'
#
loop_
_entity.id
_entity.type
_entity.pdbx_description
1 polymer ?
#
loop_
_entity_poly.entity_id
_entity_poly.type
_entity_poly.pdbx_seq_one_letter_code
_entity_poly.pdbx_strand_id
1 'polypeptide(L)'
;MYSSSHNYQTPIVVNDRSTEALADTNQRLGGVNDQIAALEIKLQAMYRVMVEQGVDPALFEAKIDEIMEERGTKVPIPQNEVKDCPKCGKPVKKNANTPLLGRCLYCGTVVKFYPTFISEPPKEEEQPAEQDPFNPEF
;
A
#
# COMPACT_ATOMS: atom_id res chain seq x y z
N MET A 1 16.89 70.40 20.36
CA MET A 1 15.75 69.48 20.19
C MET A 1 16.20 68.36 19.27
N TYR A 2 16.56 67.20 19.80
CA TYR A 2 16.87 66.01 18.99
C TYR A 2 15.84 64.94 19.34
N SER A 3 14.89 64.70 18.45
CA SER A 3 13.96 63.58 18.55
C SER A 3 14.60 62.34 17.94
N SER A 4 15.10 61.44 18.80
CA SER A 4 15.46 60.08 18.41
C SER A 4 14.19 59.31 18.06
N SER A 5 14.06 58.93 16.79
CA SER A 5 13.00 58.03 16.32
C SER A 5 13.46 56.59 16.57
N HIS A 6 12.90 55.93 17.58
CA HIS A 6 13.12 54.50 17.79
C HIS A 6 12.25 53.70 16.83
N ASN A 7 12.88 53.13 15.81
CA ASN A 7 12.28 52.16 14.91
C ASN A 7 12.26 50.79 15.63
N TYR A 8 11.15 50.46 16.29
CA TYR A 8 10.92 49.12 16.81
C TYR A 8 10.39 48.25 15.68
N GLN A 9 11.30 47.62 14.93
CA GLN A 9 10.96 46.58 13.98
C GLN A 9 10.92 45.26 14.74
N THR A 10 9.72 44.82 15.12
CA THR A 10 9.52 43.51 15.74
C THR A 10 9.84 42.40 14.73
N PRO A 11 10.59 41.35 15.11
CA PRO A 11 10.81 40.22 14.24
C PRO A 11 9.48 39.46 14.05
N ILE A 12 9.06 39.31 12.80
CA ILE A 12 7.93 38.46 12.44
C ILE A 12 8.38 37.01 12.68
N VAL A 13 7.89 36.40 13.77
CA VAL A 13 8.09 34.98 14.07
C VAL A 13 7.17 34.18 13.16
N VAL A 14 7.71 33.62 12.06
CA VAL A 14 6.95 32.83 11.06
C VAL A 14 6.96 31.32 11.40
N ASN A 15 7.45 30.92 12.58
CA ASN A 15 7.72 29.51 12.91
C ASN A 15 6.57 28.73 13.59
N ASP A 16 5.46 29.36 13.99
CA ASP A 16 4.45 28.66 14.81
C ASP A 16 3.39 27.88 14.03
N ARG A 17 3.03 28.29 12.82
CA ARG A 17 1.93 27.61 12.10
C ARG A 17 2.31 26.21 11.60
N SER A 18 3.58 25.98 11.27
CA SER A 18 4.05 24.68 10.80
C SER A 18 4.20 23.67 11.93
N THR A 19 4.58 24.11 13.13
CA THR A 19 4.74 23.23 14.30
C THR A 19 3.39 22.85 14.88
N GLU A 20 2.43 23.76 14.92
CA GLU A 20 1.03 23.47 15.29
C GLU A 20 0.39 22.48 14.30
N ALA A 21 0.58 22.66 12.98
CA ALA A 21 0.07 21.72 11.98
C ALA A 21 0.68 20.31 12.11
N LEU A 22 1.96 20.21 12.50
CA LEU A 22 2.61 18.92 12.79
C LEU A 22 2.09 18.29 14.09
N ALA A 23 1.81 19.08 15.11
CA ALA A 23 1.20 18.59 16.35
C ALA A 23 -0.21 18.04 16.11
N ASP A 24 -1.03 18.79 15.36
CA ASP A 24 -2.39 18.38 15.00
C ASP A 24 -2.42 17.11 14.15
N THR A 25 -1.50 16.98 13.19
CA THR A 25 -1.40 15.76 12.37
C THR A 25 -0.93 14.57 13.19
N ASN A 26 0.05 14.74 14.08
CA ASN A 26 0.48 13.68 14.99
C ASN A 26 -0.64 13.24 15.94
N GLN A 27 -1.45 14.17 16.43
CA GLN A 27 -2.60 13.84 17.28
C GLN A 27 -3.68 13.08 16.50
N ARG A 28 -3.94 13.46 15.26
CA ARG A 28 -4.85 12.71 14.37
C ARG A 28 -4.33 11.32 14.06
N LEU A 29 -3.02 11.17 13.82
CA LEU A 29 -2.40 9.86 13.61
C LEU A 29 -2.50 8.97 14.85
N GLY A 30 -2.28 9.54 16.04
CA GLY A 30 -2.52 8.85 17.31
C GLY A 30 -3.95 8.33 17.42
N GLY A 31 -4.94 9.19 17.15
CA GLY A 31 -6.35 8.81 17.17
C GLY A 31 -6.72 7.73 16.15
N VAL A 32 -6.13 7.75 14.95
CA VAL A 32 -6.32 6.70 13.93
C VAL A 32 -5.70 5.38 14.40
N ASN A 33 -4.51 5.40 14.99
CA ASN A 33 -3.87 4.20 15.52
C ASN A 33 -4.69 3.57 16.65
N ASP A 34 -5.25 4.39 17.55
CA ASP A 34 -6.12 3.91 18.64
C ASP A 34 -7.41 3.29 18.08
N GLN A 35 -7.98 3.89 17.04
CA GLN A 35 -9.16 3.34 16.36
C GLN A 35 -8.85 2.01 15.67
N ILE A 36 -7.69 1.87 15.03
CA ILE A 36 -7.24 0.61 14.42
C ILE A 36 -7.09 -0.46 15.50
N ALA A 37 -6.39 -0.16 16.59
CA ALA A 37 -6.21 -1.12 17.70
C ALA A 37 -7.55 -1.56 18.30
N ALA A 38 -8.48 -0.63 18.50
CA ALA A 38 -9.83 -0.97 18.98
C ALA A 38 -10.61 -1.85 18.00
N LEU A 39 -10.43 -1.64 16.70
CA LEU A 39 -11.08 -2.42 15.65
C LEU A 39 -10.49 -3.82 15.52
N GLU A 40 -9.17 -3.97 15.65
CA GLU A 40 -8.49 -5.26 15.70
C GLU A 40 -8.98 -6.11 16.88
N ILE A 41 -9.07 -5.52 18.08
CA ILE A 41 -9.58 -6.23 19.26
C ILE A 41 -11.02 -6.71 19.05
N LYS A 42 -11.88 -5.85 18.47
CA LYS A 42 -13.27 -6.21 18.16
C LYS A 42 -13.35 -7.34 17.13
N LEU A 43 -12.56 -7.28 16.06
CA LEU A 43 -12.49 -8.35 15.05
C LEU A 43 -12.03 -9.67 15.66
N GLN A 44 -10.99 -9.66 16.48
CA GLN A 44 -10.53 -10.87 17.17
C GLN A 44 -11.60 -11.45 18.10
N ALA A 45 -12.32 -10.59 18.83
CA ALA A 45 -13.42 -11.02 19.69
C ALA A 45 -14.56 -11.65 18.86
N MET A 46 -14.97 -10.99 17.77
CA MET A 46 -15.99 -11.53 16.86
C MET A 46 -15.58 -12.88 16.26
N TYR A 47 -14.32 -13.00 15.82
CA TYR A 47 -13.80 -14.22 15.25
C TYR A 47 -13.83 -15.37 16.27
N ARG A 48 -13.43 -15.13 17.52
CA ARG A 48 -13.52 -16.13 18.59
C ARG A 48 -14.95 -16.58 18.85
N VAL A 49 -15.89 -15.63 18.95
CA VAL A 49 -17.31 -15.94 19.15
C VAL A 49 -17.89 -16.75 17.98
N MET A 50 -17.52 -16.43 16.74
CA MET A 50 -17.96 -17.18 15.56
C MET A 50 -17.47 -18.64 15.60
N VAL A 51 -16.21 -18.86 15.96
CA VAL A 51 -15.65 -20.20 16.13
C VAL A 51 -16.35 -20.96 17.26
N GLU A 52 -16.61 -20.31 18.40
CA GLU A 52 -17.36 -20.90 19.52
C GLU A 52 -18.80 -21.29 19.13
N GLN A 53 -19.42 -20.55 18.21
CA GLN A 53 -20.74 -20.85 17.65
C GLN A 53 -20.71 -21.92 16.54
N GLY A 54 -19.53 -22.47 16.23
CA GLY A 54 -19.36 -23.52 15.23
C GLY A 54 -19.38 -23.02 13.78
N VAL A 55 -19.16 -21.72 13.55
CA VAL A 55 -18.96 -21.19 12.20
C VAL A 55 -17.59 -21.63 11.71
N ASP A 56 -17.55 -22.20 10.50
CA ASP A 56 -16.30 -22.59 9.85
C ASP A 56 -15.46 -21.34 9.51
N PRO A 57 -14.23 -21.21 10.04
CA PRO A 57 -13.28 -20.17 9.66
C PRO A 57 -13.13 -19.94 8.15
N ALA A 58 -13.16 -21.02 7.36
CA ALA A 58 -12.93 -20.93 5.91
C ALA A 58 -14.03 -20.14 5.19
N LEU A 59 -15.28 -20.22 5.67
CA LEU A 59 -16.39 -19.46 5.12
C LEU A 59 -16.26 -17.95 5.42
N PHE A 60 -15.71 -17.62 6.59
CA PHE A 60 -15.47 -16.24 6.97
C PHE A 60 -14.35 -15.62 6.13
N GLU A 61 -13.25 -16.33 5.91
CA GLU A 61 -12.16 -15.90 5.03
C GLU A 61 -12.63 -15.73 3.58
N ALA A 62 -13.38 -16.70 3.05
CA ALA A 62 -13.94 -16.59 1.69
C ALA A 62 -14.87 -15.38 1.54
N LYS A 63 -15.65 -15.04 2.58
CA LYS A 63 -16.52 -13.87 2.55
C LYS A 63 -15.74 -12.55 2.66
N ILE A 64 -14.61 -12.54 3.36
CA ILE A 64 -13.69 -11.40 3.35
C ILE A 64 -13.15 -11.18 1.94
N ASP A 65 -12.68 -12.23 1.27
CA ASP A 65 -12.13 -12.15 -0.08
C ASP A 65 -13.17 -11.64 -1.09
N GLU A 66 -14.42 -12.13 -1.01
CA GLU A 66 -15.55 -11.66 -1.83
C GLU A 66 -15.80 -10.16 -1.62
N ILE A 67 -15.88 -9.70 -0.37
CA ILE A 67 -16.10 -8.28 -0.03
C ILE A 67 -14.90 -7.42 -0.47
N MET A 68 -13.68 -7.95 -0.38
CA MET A 68 -12.48 -7.25 -0.85
C MET A 68 -12.46 -7.09 -2.38
N GLU A 69 -12.95 -8.09 -3.10
CA GLU A 69 -13.11 -8.06 -4.56
C GLU A 69 -14.21 -7.08 -4.98
N GLU A 70 -15.39 -7.12 -4.35
CA GLU A 70 -16.50 -6.18 -4.60
C GLU A 70 -16.10 -4.72 -4.41
N ARG A 71 -15.28 -4.44 -3.40
CA ARG A 71 -14.83 -3.07 -3.07
C ARG A 71 -13.66 -2.61 -3.92
N GLY A 72 -13.10 -3.45 -4.79
CA GLY A 72 -11.88 -3.15 -5.54
C GLY A 72 -10.67 -2.86 -4.63
N THR A 73 -10.74 -3.28 -3.35
CA THR A 73 -9.72 -3.08 -2.33
C THR A 73 -8.81 -4.30 -2.21
N LYS A 74 -8.63 -5.08 -3.28
CA LYS A 74 -7.39 -5.85 -3.43
C LYS A 74 -6.26 -4.84 -3.43
N VAL A 75 -5.75 -4.52 -2.25
CA VAL A 75 -4.55 -3.69 -2.10
C VAL A 75 -3.51 -4.40 -2.95
N PRO A 76 -3.02 -3.80 -4.05
CA PRO A 76 -2.00 -4.44 -4.85
C PRO A 76 -0.83 -4.64 -3.91
N ILE A 77 -0.56 -5.90 -3.55
CA ILE A 77 0.59 -6.25 -2.73
C ILE A 77 1.78 -5.69 -3.51
N PRO A 78 2.54 -4.73 -2.97
CA PRO A 78 3.67 -4.18 -3.68
C PRO A 78 4.65 -5.34 -3.85
N GLN A 79 4.66 -5.95 -5.04
CA GLN A 79 5.62 -6.99 -5.31
C GLN A 79 6.99 -6.36 -5.16
N ASN A 80 7.78 -6.94 -4.27
CA ASN A 80 9.20 -6.63 -4.17
C ASN A 80 9.89 -7.22 -5.40
N GLU A 81 9.59 -6.67 -6.58
CA GLU A 81 10.27 -7.01 -7.82
C GLU A 81 11.77 -6.84 -7.60
N VAL A 82 12.47 -7.97 -7.56
CA VAL A 82 13.92 -8.02 -7.60
C VAL A 82 14.31 -7.71 -9.03
N LYS A 83 14.88 -6.51 -9.27
CA LYS A 83 15.40 -6.14 -10.59
C LYS A 83 16.88 -6.46 -10.65
N ASP A 84 17.32 -6.98 -11.79
CA ASP A 84 18.73 -7.17 -12.06
C ASP A 84 19.40 -5.86 -12.48
N CYS A 85 20.68 -5.73 -12.14
CA CYS A 85 21.46 -4.58 -12.49
C CYS A 85 21.75 -4.57 -14.00
N PRO A 86 21.47 -3.48 -14.73
CA PRO A 86 21.71 -3.41 -16.17
C PRO A 86 23.20 -3.47 -16.54
N LYS A 87 24.10 -3.25 -15.57
CA LYS A 87 25.56 -3.23 -15.80
C LYS A 87 26.25 -4.56 -15.50
N CYS A 88 25.74 -5.35 -14.55
CA CYS A 88 26.40 -6.58 -14.11
C CYS A 88 25.47 -7.78 -13.95
N GLY A 89 24.19 -7.65 -14.26
CA GLY A 89 23.20 -8.73 -14.22
C GLY A 89 22.89 -9.28 -12.82
N LYS A 90 23.41 -8.67 -11.75
CA LYS A 90 23.20 -9.12 -10.38
C LYS A 90 21.97 -8.46 -9.74
N PRO A 91 21.26 -9.14 -8.82
CA PRO A 91 20.05 -8.62 -8.23
C PRO A 91 20.33 -7.35 -7.43
N VAL A 92 19.44 -6.37 -7.58
CA VAL A 92 19.49 -5.08 -6.87
C VAL A 92 18.44 -5.07 -5.77
N LYS A 93 18.89 -4.82 -4.54
CA LYS A 93 18.00 -4.61 -3.40
C LYS A 93 17.46 -3.19 -3.42
N LYS A 94 16.14 -3.03 -3.26
CA LYS A 94 15.51 -1.72 -3.07
C LYS A 94 16.05 -1.06 -1.79
N ASN A 95 16.28 0.25 -1.83
CA ASN A 95 16.69 0.99 -0.64
C ASN A 95 15.44 1.44 0.14
N ALA A 96 15.38 1.15 1.43
CA ALA A 96 14.24 1.53 2.28
C ALA A 96 14.11 3.06 2.40
N ASN A 97 15.24 3.78 2.32
CA ASN A 97 15.28 5.24 2.52
C ASN A 97 14.96 6.03 1.24
N THR A 98 15.04 5.41 0.05
CA THR A 98 14.68 6.05 -1.22
C THR A 98 13.81 5.09 -2.01
N PRO A 99 12.48 5.06 -1.73
CA PRO A 99 11.57 4.24 -2.50
C PRO A 99 11.74 4.57 -3.98
N LEU A 100 11.70 3.54 -4.84
CA LEU A 100 11.94 3.61 -6.30
C LEU A 100 13.41 3.65 -6.74
N LEU A 101 14.37 3.63 -5.81
CA LEU A 101 15.80 3.56 -6.13
C LEU A 101 16.45 2.41 -5.34
N GLY A 102 17.25 1.61 -6.05
CA GLY A 102 18.13 0.64 -5.40
C GLY A 102 19.54 0.79 -5.97
N ARG A 103 20.54 0.58 -5.12
CA ARG A 103 21.94 0.58 -5.53
C ARG A 103 22.40 -0.86 -5.66
N CYS A 104 22.95 -1.21 -6.83
CA CYS A 104 23.56 -2.51 -6.99
C CYS A 104 24.75 -2.63 -6.03
N LEU A 105 24.73 -3.63 -5.15
CA LEU A 105 25.78 -3.86 -4.15
C LEU A 105 27.12 -4.25 -4.78
N TYR A 106 27.14 -4.66 -6.05
CA TYR A 106 28.33 -5.18 -6.72
C TYR A 106 29.04 -4.15 -7.59
N CYS A 107 28.30 -3.36 -8.37
CA CYS A 107 28.91 -2.38 -9.29
C CYS A 107 28.61 -0.93 -8.90
N GLY A 108 27.84 -0.71 -7.83
CA GLY A 108 27.48 0.62 -7.34
C GLY A 108 26.49 1.40 -8.20
N THR A 109 26.03 0.84 -9.33
CA THR A 109 25.06 1.47 -10.25
C THR A 109 23.72 1.66 -9.56
N VAL A 110 23.12 2.83 -9.73
CA VAL A 110 21.78 3.15 -9.23
C VAL A 110 20.75 2.69 -10.26
N VAL A 111 19.80 1.87 -9.83
CA VAL A 111 18.72 1.30 -10.63
C VAL A 111 17.38 1.85 -10.16
N LYS A 112 16.55 2.27 -11.12
CA LYS A 112 15.20 2.78 -10.87
C LYS A 112 14.20 1.62 -10.84
N PHE A 113 13.47 1.52 -9.74
CA PHE A 113 12.32 0.64 -9.59
C PHE A 113 11.09 1.48 -9.84
N TYR A 114 10.39 1.25 -10.94
CA TYR A 114 9.09 1.86 -11.16
C TYR A 114 8.03 0.95 -10.52
N PRO A 115 7.00 1.50 -9.86
CA PRO A 115 5.89 0.69 -9.42
C PRO A 115 5.14 0.23 -10.66
N THR A 116 5.20 -1.07 -10.92
CA THR A 116 4.35 -1.76 -11.89
C THR A 116 3.03 -2.06 -11.18
N PHE A 117 2.02 -1.23 -11.44
CA PHE A 117 0.66 -1.60 -11.11
C PHE A 117 0.19 -2.52 -12.23
N ILE A 118 0.23 -3.83 -11.99
CA ILE A 118 -0.41 -4.78 -12.88
C ILE A 118 -1.91 -4.57 -12.68
N SER A 119 -2.55 -3.81 -13.57
CA SER A 119 -3.95 -4.08 -13.89
C SER A 119 -3.93 -5.45 -14.55
N GLU A 120 -4.59 -6.43 -13.95
CA GLU A 120 -4.70 -7.79 -14.51
C GLU A 120 -4.96 -7.69 -16.03
N PRO A 121 -4.22 -8.43 -16.87
CA PRO A 121 -4.55 -8.47 -18.29
C PRO A 121 -6.01 -8.94 -18.43
N PRO A 122 -6.75 -8.42 -19.44
CA PRO A 122 -8.12 -8.86 -19.67
C PRO A 122 -8.12 -10.39 -19.77
N LYS A 123 -8.98 -11.04 -18.98
CA LYS A 123 -9.24 -12.48 -19.12
C LYS A 123 -9.56 -12.73 -20.58
N GLU A 124 -8.62 -13.32 -21.33
CA GLU A 124 -8.91 -13.90 -22.62
C GLU A 124 -9.99 -14.94 -22.38
N GLU A 125 -11.18 -14.67 -22.90
CA GLU A 125 -12.33 -15.54 -22.87
C GLU A 125 -11.89 -16.91 -23.40
N GLU A 126 -12.08 -17.95 -22.58
CA GLU A 126 -12.02 -19.35 -23.00
C GLU A 126 -12.90 -19.51 -24.25
N GLN A 127 -12.28 -19.68 -25.41
CA GLN A 127 -12.98 -20.17 -26.59
C GLN A 127 -13.53 -21.56 -26.24
N PRO A 128 -14.85 -21.80 -26.33
CA PRO A 128 -15.38 -23.13 -26.11
C PRO A 128 -14.86 -24.03 -27.23
N ALA A 129 -14.22 -25.13 -26.82
CA ALA A 129 -13.78 -26.20 -27.70
C ALA A 129 -14.89 -26.59 -28.67
N GLU A 130 -14.64 -26.35 -29.95
CA GLU A 130 -15.46 -26.82 -31.06
C GLU A 130 -15.45 -28.35 -31.02
N GLN A 131 -16.52 -28.93 -30.46
CA GLN A 131 -16.75 -30.37 -30.47
C GLN A 131 -17.13 -30.77 -31.90
N ASP A 132 -16.25 -31.51 -32.57
CA ASP A 132 -16.56 -32.23 -33.79
C ASP A 132 -17.81 -33.08 -33.59
N PRO A 133 -18.92 -32.84 -34.33
CA PRO A 133 -20.00 -33.80 -34.37
C PRO A 133 -19.56 -34.95 -35.29
N PHE A 134 -19.20 -36.04 -34.62
CA PHE A 134 -19.48 -37.42 -34.99
C PHE A 134 -20.42 -37.52 -36.23
N ASN A 135 -19.89 -38.01 -37.35
CA ASN A 135 -20.67 -38.30 -38.56
C ASN A 135 -21.08 -39.78 -38.53
N PRO A 136 -22.34 -40.13 -38.21
CA PRO A 136 -22.87 -41.45 -38.47
C PRO A 136 -23.56 -41.47 -39.85
N GLU A 137 -23.25 -42.53 -40.61
CA GLU A 137 -24.03 -43.07 -41.75
C GLU A 137 -23.85 -42.37 -43.11
N PHE A 138 -23.03 -42.97 -43.99
CA PHE A 138 -23.47 -43.78 -45.15
C PHE A 138 -22.27 -44.49 -45.81
#